data_AF-A0A7R9TSQ1-F1
#
_entry.id   AF-A0A7R9TSQ1-F1
#
_cell.length_a   1.000
_cell.length_b   1.000
_cell.length_c   1.000
_cell.angle_alpha   90.00
_cell.angle_beta   90.00
_cell.angle_gamma   90.00
#
_symmetry.space_group_name_H-M   'P 1'
#
loop_
_entity.id
_entity.type
_entity.pdbx_description
1 polymer ?
#
loop_
_entity_poly.entity_id
_entity_poly.type
_entity_poly.pdbx_seq_one_letter_code
_entity_poly.pdbx_strand_id
1 'polypeptide(L)'
;LTHAYAYAHARVRTRARAQVSLAPGLRERYFGDGLEGESDARYAEVWAADAEDAETVGDDPARANGESVMAVAARVGAVVDLAEAEHARADVVLVAHGDTLQIAQLVLAARLAGRAGPTPDEARRHREYGMQTGELREVG
;
A
#
# COMPACT_ATOMS: atom_id res chain seq x y z
N LEU A 1 -18.35 -7.32 0.78
CA LEU A 1 -18.99 -6.06 0.32
C LEU A 1 -19.39 -5.07 1.44
N THR A 2 -19.03 -5.23 2.72
CA THR A 2 -19.31 -4.18 3.74
C THR A 2 -18.30 -4.16 4.91
N HIS A 3 -17.00 -4.08 4.64
CA HIS A 3 -16.00 -3.85 5.71
C HIS A 3 -14.92 -2.79 5.35
N ALA A 4 -14.97 -2.19 4.16
CA ALA A 4 -13.99 -1.19 3.71
C ALA A 4 -14.53 0.26 3.76
N TYR A 5 -15.51 0.54 4.61
CA TYR A 5 -15.94 1.92 4.87
C TYR A 5 -15.47 2.34 6.26
N ALA A 6 -14.49 3.25 6.25
CA ALA A 6 -14.05 4.12 7.34
C ALA A 6 -13.26 3.47 8.49
N TYR A 7 -11.93 3.48 8.38
CA TYR A 7 -11.05 3.74 9.53
C TYR A 7 -10.00 4.81 9.18
N ALA A 8 -10.49 6.03 8.93
CA ALA A 8 -9.64 7.23 8.95
C ALA A 8 -9.67 7.82 10.36
N HIS A 9 -8.91 7.26 11.31
CA HIS A 9 -8.60 7.96 12.55
C HIS A 9 -7.45 8.94 12.32
N ALA A 10 -7.71 9.95 11.49
CA ALA A 10 -6.91 11.15 11.46
C ALA A 10 -7.09 11.86 12.83
N ARG A 11 -6.16 11.66 13.77
CA ARG A 11 -5.92 12.66 14.82
C ARG A 11 -5.16 13.84 14.21
N VAL A 12 -5.74 14.43 13.17
CA VAL A 12 -5.36 15.76 12.69
C VAL A 12 -5.83 16.71 13.78
N ARG A 13 -4.88 17.25 14.55
CA ARG A 13 -5.13 18.41 15.42
C ARG A 13 -5.54 19.56 14.51
N THR A 14 -6.84 19.72 14.29
CA THR A 14 -7.40 20.68 13.35
C THR A 14 -7.06 22.10 13.77
N ARG A 15 -6.13 22.72 13.03
CA ARG A 15 -6.13 24.16 12.74
C ARG A 15 -6.27 24.40 11.24
N ALA A 16 -7.15 23.65 10.57
CA ALA A 16 -7.75 23.96 9.26
C ALA A 16 -8.75 22.85 8.88
N ARG A 17 -9.70 23.14 7.98
CA ARG A 17 -10.58 22.13 7.38
C ARG A 17 -9.73 21.19 6.51
N ALA A 18 -9.50 19.96 6.96
CA ALA A 18 -8.87 18.94 6.14
C ALA A 18 -9.81 18.58 4.97
N GLN A 19 -9.27 18.53 3.75
CA GLN A 19 -9.96 17.97 2.59
C GLN A 19 -9.76 16.46 2.58
N VAL A 20 -10.82 15.71 2.30
CA VAL A 20 -10.78 14.25 2.21
C VAL A 20 -11.19 13.85 0.80
N SER A 21 -10.33 13.11 0.12
CA SER A 21 -10.60 12.52 -1.20
C SER A 21 -10.45 11.01 -1.11
N LEU A 22 -11.26 10.28 -1.88
CA LEU A 22 -11.17 8.82 -1.98
C LEU A 22 -10.24 8.48 -3.15
N ALA A 23 -9.23 7.65 -2.89
CA ALA A 23 -8.30 7.17 -3.89
C ALA A 23 -8.44 5.64 -4.03
N PRO A 24 -9.08 5.12 -5.10
CA PRO A 24 -9.22 3.68 -5.31
C PRO A 24 -7.88 2.93 -5.33
N GLY A 25 -6.80 3.61 -5.74
CA GLY A 25 -5.44 3.07 -5.70
C GLY A 25 -4.86 2.84 -4.30
N LEU A 26 -5.58 3.20 -3.23
CA LEU A 26 -5.23 2.96 -1.82
C LEU A 26 -6.05 1.83 -1.17
N ARG A 27 -6.88 1.11 -1.92
CA ARG A 27 -7.58 -0.08 -1.39
C ARG A 27 -6.59 -1.15 -0.93
N GLU A 28 -7.05 -2.05 -0.06
CA GLU A 28 -6.26 -3.23 0.34
C GLU A 28 -5.78 -4.02 -0.89
N ARG A 29 -4.61 -4.64 -0.76
CA ARG A 29 -4.09 -5.58 -1.74
C ARG A 29 -5.07 -6.74 -1.92
N TYR A 30 -5.42 -7.00 -3.16
CA TYR A 30 -6.19 -8.18 -3.51
C TYR A 30 -5.26 -9.39 -3.56
N PHE A 31 -5.46 -10.38 -2.70
CA PHE A 31 -4.54 -11.53 -2.62
C PHE A 31 -4.88 -12.66 -3.58
N GLY A 32 -6.06 -12.60 -4.20
CA GLY A 32 -6.56 -13.59 -5.15
C GLY A 32 -7.81 -14.30 -4.64
N ASP A 33 -8.55 -14.91 -5.56
CA ASP A 33 -9.91 -15.40 -5.32
C ASP A 33 -10.00 -16.45 -4.20
N GLY A 34 -8.94 -17.24 -4.01
CA GLY A 34 -8.88 -18.32 -3.01
C GLY A 34 -8.31 -17.93 -1.66
N LEU A 35 -8.00 -16.65 -1.44
CA LEU A 35 -7.48 -16.09 -0.18
C LEU A 35 -8.39 -15.03 0.43
N GLU A 36 -9.40 -14.55 -0.30
CA GLU A 36 -10.33 -13.54 0.21
C GLU A 36 -11.21 -14.10 1.33
N GLY A 37 -11.14 -13.49 2.52
CA GLY A 37 -11.91 -13.89 3.68
C GLY A 37 -11.39 -15.15 4.40
N GLU A 38 -10.24 -15.66 3.97
CA GLU A 38 -9.52 -16.74 4.65
C GLU A 38 -8.77 -16.22 5.88
N SER A 39 -8.30 -17.14 6.72
CA SER A 39 -7.49 -16.81 7.90
C SER A 39 -6.15 -16.17 7.52
N ASP A 40 -5.74 -15.17 8.31
CA ASP A 40 -4.43 -14.52 8.22
C ASP A 40 -3.24 -15.49 8.25
N ALA A 41 -3.44 -16.72 8.74
CA ALA A 41 -2.43 -17.77 8.73
C ALA A 41 -1.87 -18.06 7.33
N ARG A 42 -2.68 -17.90 6.28
CA ARG A 42 -2.24 -18.11 4.89
C ARG A 42 -1.42 -16.95 4.33
N TYR A 43 -1.47 -15.77 4.95
CA TYR A 43 -0.66 -14.63 4.49
C TYR A 43 0.83 -14.84 4.70
N ALA A 44 1.24 -15.66 5.67
CA ALA A 44 2.65 -15.99 5.86
C ALA A 44 3.26 -16.66 4.60
N GLU A 45 2.50 -17.52 3.93
CA GLU A 45 2.92 -18.19 2.69
C GLU A 45 3.01 -17.18 1.53
N VAL A 46 2.04 -16.27 1.44
CA VAL A 46 2.05 -15.18 0.45
C VAL A 46 3.28 -14.31 0.63
N TRP A 47 3.59 -13.91 1.87
CA TRP A 47 4.74 -13.05 2.15
C TRP A 47 6.07 -13.75 1.89
N ALA A 48 6.16 -15.05 2.17
CA ALA A 48 7.33 -15.84 1.81
C ALA A 48 7.51 -15.90 0.29
N ALA A 49 6.43 -16.10 -0.46
CA ALA A 49 6.47 -16.07 -1.92
C ALA A 49 6.84 -14.67 -2.46
N ASP A 50 6.32 -13.60 -1.88
CA ASP A 50 6.66 -12.23 -2.28
C ASP A 50 8.15 -11.89 -2.03
N ALA A 51 8.77 -12.50 -1.02
CA ALA A 51 10.19 -12.34 -0.74
C ALA A 51 11.08 -13.01 -1.81
N GLU A 52 10.56 -14.04 -2.49
CA GLU A 52 11.22 -14.70 -3.61
C GLU A 52 10.93 -13.98 -4.93
N ASP A 53 9.67 -13.60 -5.19
CA ASP A 53 9.24 -12.85 -6.37
C ASP A 53 8.15 -11.84 -6.03
N ALA A 54 8.46 -10.56 -6.19
CA ALA A 54 7.57 -9.44 -5.93
C ALA A 54 6.85 -8.91 -7.20
N GLU A 55 7.21 -9.41 -8.38
CA GLU A 55 6.69 -8.94 -9.68
C GLU A 55 5.44 -9.69 -10.11
N THR A 56 5.32 -10.97 -9.73
CA THR A 56 4.18 -11.82 -10.08
C THR A 56 3.41 -12.32 -8.85
N VAL A 57 2.28 -12.98 -9.07
CA VAL A 57 1.51 -13.66 -8.00
C VAL A 57 1.89 -15.14 -7.85
N GLY A 58 2.87 -15.61 -8.64
CA GLY A 58 3.25 -17.02 -8.73
C GLY A 58 2.18 -17.92 -9.35
N ASP A 59 2.40 -19.23 -9.26
CA ASP A 59 1.54 -20.27 -9.85
C ASP A 59 0.50 -20.85 -8.88
N ASP A 60 0.39 -20.31 -7.65
CA ASP A 60 -0.60 -20.77 -6.67
C ASP A 60 -2.02 -20.42 -7.14
N PRO A 61 -2.89 -21.41 -7.41
CA PRO A 61 -4.27 -21.16 -7.82
C PRO A 61 -5.07 -20.32 -6.82
N ALA A 62 -4.73 -20.35 -5.53
CA ALA A 62 -5.40 -19.53 -4.53
C ALA A 62 -5.11 -18.03 -4.70
N ARG A 63 -3.98 -17.70 -5.32
CA ARG A 63 -3.54 -16.33 -5.62
C ARG A 63 -3.96 -15.86 -7.01
N ALA A 64 -4.71 -16.68 -7.75
CA ALA A 64 -5.20 -16.32 -9.07
C ALA A 64 -5.99 -15.00 -9.02
N ASN A 65 -5.76 -14.15 -10.04
CA ASN A 65 -6.31 -12.80 -10.15
C ASN A 65 -5.86 -11.81 -9.05
N GLY A 66 -4.99 -12.22 -8.14
CA GLY A 66 -4.39 -11.37 -7.12
C GLY A 66 -3.47 -10.28 -7.69
N GLU A 67 -2.98 -9.42 -6.81
CA GLU A 67 -1.98 -8.40 -7.11
C GLU A 67 -0.60 -8.82 -6.60
N SER A 68 0.43 -8.59 -7.42
CA SER A 68 1.82 -8.63 -6.95
C SER A 68 2.16 -7.35 -6.17
N VAL A 69 3.25 -7.39 -5.42
CA VAL A 69 3.74 -6.21 -4.67
C VAL A 69 4.01 -5.05 -5.64
N MET A 70 4.61 -5.34 -6.80
CA MET A 70 4.88 -4.34 -7.83
C MET A 70 3.61 -3.78 -8.48
N ALA A 71 2.55 -4.58 -8.65
CA ALA A 71 1.26 -4.10 -9.13
C ALA A 71 0.62 -3.12 -8.14
N VAL A 72 0.70 -3.42 -6.84
CA VAL A 72 0.24 -2.49 -5.79
C VAL A 72 1.09 -1.22 -5.78
N ALA A 73 2.42 -1.34 -5.88
CA ALA A 73 3.34 -0.20 -5.94
C ALA A 73 3.01 0.72 -7.11
N ALA A 74 2.69 0.17 -8.29
CA ALA A 74 2.31 0.96 -9.46
C ALA A 74 1.03 1.77 -9.23
N ARG A 75 -0.05 1.16 -8.71
CA ARG A 75 -1.30 1.90 -8.44
C ARG A 75 -1.18 2.91 -7.31
N VAL A 76 -0.34 2.63 -6.31
CA VAL A 76 -0.04 3.60 -5.24
C VAL A 76 0.80 4.76 -5.78
N GLY A 77 1.79 4.49 -6.64
CA GLY A 77 2.57 5.50 -7.33
C GLY A 77 1.70 6.49 -8.10
N ALA A 78 0.69 5.98 -8.82
CA ALA A 78 -0.27 6.84 -9.52
C ALA A 78 -1.09 7.74 -8.58
N VAL A 79 -1.41 7.28 -7.37
CA VAL A 79 -2.06 8.12 -6.34
C VAL A 79 -1.11 9.20 -5.82
N VAL A 80 0.17 8.85 -5.60
CA VAL A 80 1.19 9.82 -5.18
C VAL A 80 1.38 10.89 -6.24
N ASP A 81 1.51 10.51 -7.52
CA ASP A 81 1.66 11.44 -8.64
C ASP A 81 0.49 12.45 -8.71
N LEU A 82 -0.74 11.95 -8.52
CA LEU A 82 -1.93 12.80 -8.51
C LEU A 82 -1.93 13.75 -7.31
N ALA A 83 -1.61 13.25 -6.12
CA ALA A 83 -1.55 14.05 -4.91
C ALA A 83 -0.48 15.16 -5.00
N GLU A 84 0.70 14.84 -5.52
CA GLU A 84 1.78 15.82 -5.73
C GLU A 84 1.37 16.91 -6.74
N ALA A 85 0.70 16.53 -7.83
CA ALA A 85 0.21 17.46 -8.84
C ALA A 85 -0.89 18.40 -8.31
N GLU A 86 -1.81 17.88 -7.49
CA GLU A 86 -2.94 18.65 -6.95
C GLU A 86 -2.59 19.45 -5.69
N HIS A 87 -1.55 19.06 -4.95
CA HIS A 87 -1.28 19.54 -3.59
C HIS A 87 0.19 19.92 -3.33
N ALA A 88 0.86 20.54 -4.30
CA ALA A 88 2.30 20.90 -4.26
C ALA A 88 2.81 21.75 -3.06
N ARG A 89 1.96 22.15 -2.10
CA ARG A 89 2.31 22.93 -0.89
C ARG A 89 1.48 22.57 0.34
N ALA A 90 0.94 21.35 0.38
CA ALA A 90 0.16 20.87 1.52
C ALA A 90 0.76 19.57 2.05
N ASP A 91 0.62 19.36 3.35
CA ASP A 91 0.86 18.06 3.95
C ASP A 91 -0.26 17.11 3.53
N VAL A 92 0.10 16.00 2.89
CA VAL A 92 -0.85 14.96 2.47
C VAL A 92 -0.72 13.76 3.40
N VAL A 93 -1.84 13.30 3.93
CA VAL A 93 -1.90 12.08 4.74
C VAL A 93 -2.54 10.97 3.92
N LEU A 94 -1.77 9.91 3.66
CA LEU A 94 -2.31 8.69 3.05
C LEU A 94 -2.90 7.80 4.14
N VAL A 95 -4.15 7.39 3.96
CA VAL A 95 -4.85 6.47 4.87
C VAL A 95 -5.28 5.25 4.06
N ALA A 96 -4.76 4.09 4.43
CA ALA A 96 -5.02 2.83 3.74
C ALA A 96 -4.81 1.64 4.71
N HIS A 97 -4.83 0.44 4.16
CA HIS A 97 -4.57 -0.78 4.92
C HIS A 97 -3.07 -1.04 5.11
N GLY A 98 -2.74 -1.95 6.04
CA GLY A 98 -1.36 -2.21 6.45
C GLY A 98 -0.44 -2.64 5.32
N ASP A 99 -0.84 -3.59 4.48
CA ASP A 99 0.00 -4.07 3.37
C ASP A 99 0.20 -2.97 2.31
N THR A 100 -0.89 -2.28 1.97
CA THR A 100 -0.85 -1.15 1.03
C THR A 100 0.02 0.00 1.54
N LEU A 101 -0.03 0.34 2.83
CA LEU A 101 0.81 1.40 3.43
C LEU A 101 2.30 0.99 3.52
N GLN A 102 2.60 -0.29 3.74
CA GLN A 102 3.97 -0.80 3.67
C GLN A 102 4.56 -0.61 2.26
N ILE A 103 3.78 -0.96 1.24
CA ILE A 103 4.18 -0.78 -0.16
C ILE A 103 4.23 0.71 -0.53
N ALA A 104 3.36 1.55 0.02
CA ALA A 104 3.42 2.99 -0.16
C ALA A 104 4.74 3.59 0.35
N GLN A 105 5.28 3.10 1.46
CA GLN A 105 6.59 3.54 1.95
C GLN A 105 7.72 3.21 0.98
N LEU A 106 7.68 2.05 0.32
CA LEU A 106 8.64 1.71 -0.73
C LEU A 106 8.55 2.69 -1.92
N VAL A 107 7.32 3.00 -2.36
CA VAL A 107 7.08 3.96 -3.44
C VAL A 107 7.66 5.33 -3.07
N LEU A 108 7.34 5.83 -1.87
CA LEU A 108 7.82 7.12 -1.39
C LEU A 108 9.35 7.13 -1.24
N ALA A 109 9.95 6.09 -0.66
CA ALA A 109 11.40 5.95 -0.58
C ALA A 109 12.08 5.99 -1.97
N ALA A 110 11.46 5.36 -2.98
CA ALA A 110 11.93 5.44 -4.35
C ALA A 110 11.81 6.86 -4.94
N ARG A 111 10.71 7.57 -4.68
CA ARG A 111 10.52 8.96 -5.13
C ARG A 111 11.56 9.89 -4.53
N LEU A 112 11.86 9.73 -3.26
CA LEU A 112 12.90 10.49 -2.56
C LEU A 112 14.30 10.19 -3.10
N ALA A 113 14.52 8.98 -3.61
CA ALA A 113 15.72 8.61 -4.36
C ALA A 113 15.69 9.05 -5.84
N GLY A 114 14.68 9.81 -6.28
CA GLY A 114 14.56 10.33 -7.65
C GLY A 114 14.08 9.30 -8.68
N ARG A 115 13.42 8.21 -8.26
CA ARG A 115 12.91 7.14 -9.13
C ARG A 115 11.39 7.13 -9.19
N ALA A 116 10.82 6.57 -10.26
CA ALA A 116 9.36 6.46 -10.42
C ALA A 116 8.71 5.40 -9.51
N GLY A 117 9.46 4.43 -9.02
CA GLY A 117 8.98 3.35 -8.16
C GLY A 117 10.12 2.46 -7.62
N PRO A 118 9.80 1.53 -6.72
CA PRO A 118 10.79 0.63 -6.13
C PRO A 118 11.33 -0.35 -7.18
N THR A 119 12.52 -0.89 -6.92
CA THR A 119 13.02 -2.04 -7.69
C THR A 119 12.36 -3.33 -7.23
N PRO A 120 12.38 -4.42 -8.02
CA PRO A 120 11.93 -5.73 -7.57
C PRO A 120 12.61 -6.20 -6.28
N ASP A 121 13.91 -5.97 -6.12
CA ASP A 121 14.66 -6.36 -4.92
C ASP A 121 14.24 -5.57 -3.67
N GLU A 122 13.88 -4.29 -3.82
CA GLU A 122 13.29 -3.49 -2.75
C GLU A 122 11.88 -4.00 -2.42
N ALA A 123 11.08 -4.35 -3.43
CA ALA A 123 9.73 -4.85 -3.27
C ALA A 123 9.66 -6.22 -2.55
N ARG A 124 10.63 -7.11 -2.79
CA ARG A 124 10.76 -8.37 -2.03
C ARG A 124 10.92 -8.15 -0.52
N ARG A 125 11.42 -6.97 -0.13
CA ARG A 125 11.65 -6.57 1.25
C ARG A 125 10.56 -5.66 1.83
N HIS A 126 9.40 -5.55 1.19
CA HIS A 126 8.32 -4.65 1.64
C HIS A 126 7.90 -4.87 3.11
N ARG A 127 8.05 -6.10 3.63
CA ARG A 127 7.74 -6.43 5.04
C ARG A 127 8.66 -5.79 6.07
N GLU A 128 9.85 -5.31 5.68
CA GLU A 128 10.72 -4.51 6.54
C GLU A 128 10.08 -3.17 6.95
N TYR A 129 9.08 -2.71 6.18
CA TYR A 129 8.38 -1.43 6.39
C TYR A 129 7.11 -1.56 7.24
N GLY A 130 6.93 -2.69 7.96
CA GLY A 130 5.76 -2.96 8.80
C GLY A 130 5.30 -1.76 9.65
N MET A 131 3.98 -1.57 9.72
CA MET A 131 3.34 -0.52 10.50
C MET A 131 2.40 -1.13 11.54
N GLN A 132 2.31 -0.50 12.71
CA GLN A 132 1.29 -0.84 13.70
C GLN A 132 -0.06 -0.21 13.33
N THR A 133 -1.17 -0.82 13.76
CA THR A 133 -2.51 -0.27 13.55
C THR A 133 -2.62 1.12 14.18
N GLY A 134 -2.97 2.12 13.37
CA GLY A 134 -3.11 3.51 13.82
C GLY A 134 -1.79 4.26 13.99
N GLU A 135 -0.66 3.67 13.58
CA GLU A 135 0.61 4.37 13.51
C GLU A 135 0.57 5.48 12.46
N LEU A 136 1.05 6.67 12.82
CA LEU A 136 1.38 7.73 11.87
C LEU A 136 2.89 7.71 11.64
N ARG A 137 3.30 7.59 10.38
CA ARG A 137 4.71 7.61 9.97
C ARG A 137 4.93 8.72 8.95
N GLU A 138 5.83 9.63 9.29
CA GLU A 138 6.29 10.67 8.39
C GLU A 138 7.33 10.08 7.42
N VAL A 139 7.31 10.57 6.19
CA VAL A 139 8.21 10.13 5.11
C VAL A 139 8.86 11.41 4.59
N GLY A 140 10.19 11.48 4.71
CA GLY A 140 10.96 12.73 4.67
C GLY A 140 11.07 13.39 3.31
#